data_AF-A0A6C0JW60-F1
#
_entry.id   AF-A0A6C0JW60-F1
#
_cell.length_a   1.000
_cell.length_b   1.000
_cell.length_c   1.000
_cell.angle_alpha   90.00
_cell.angle_beta   90.00
_cell.angle_gamma   90.00
#
_symmetry.space_group_name_H-M   'P 1'
#
loop_
_entity.id
_entity.type
_entity.pdbx_description
1 polymer ?
#
loop_
_entity_poly.entity_id
_entity_poly.type
_entity_poly.pdbx_seq_one_letter_code
_entity_poly.pdbx_strand_id
1 'polypeptide(L)'
;MAAASADAPVYYTVQKKRWDYSIAPIAITITTSPPAIVISGHLIHELMNRLFKKLERENPPDVCPLGVGCEEHSRDPDAHIRRHEETEEWRSYFTCDPSPRVVRSADGLEITVSDKYDNVTVYTAVPLKIVSDIDSIEFD
;
A
#
# COMPACT_ATOMS: atom_id res chain seq x y z
N MET A 1 -22.20 -36.31 -13.45
CA MET A 1 -21.27 -35.18 -13.36
C MET A 1 -22.02 -34.03 -12.71
N ALA A 2 -21.64 -33.65 -11.49
CA ALA A 2 -22.26 -32.53 -10.79
C ALA A 2 -21.71 -31.21 -11.36
N ALA A 3 -22.61 -30.26 -11.60
CA ALA A 3 -22.31 -28.95 -12.13
C ALA A 3 -21.35 -28.19 -11.19
N ALA A 4 -20.43 -27.44 -11.80
CA ALA A 4 -19.48 -26.59 -11.11
C ALA A 4 -20.19 -25.68 -10.10
N SER A 5 -19.64 -25.60 -8.88
CA SER A 5 -19.92 -24.52 -7.93
C SER A 5 -19.64 -23.20 -8.64
N ALA A 6 -20.69 -22.49 -9.06
CA ALA A 6 -20.54 -21.12 -9.51
C ALA A 6 -20.42 -20.27 -8.23
N ASP A 7 -19.19 -20.15 -7.72
CA ASP A 7 -18.88 -19.22 -6.64
C ASP A 7 -19.40 -17.85 -7.05
N ALA A 8 -20.20 -17.22 -6.18
CA ALA A 8 -20.80 -15.93 -6.45
C ALA A 8 -19.72 -14.91 -6.87
N PRO A 9 -20.00 -14.01 -7.83
CA PRO A 9 -19.00 -13.05 -8.28
C PRO A 9 -18.56 -12.16 -7.13
N VAL A 10 -17.27 -12.23 -6.79
CA VAL A 10 -16.66 -11.37 -5.77
C VAL A 10 -16.25 -10.05 -6.41
N TYR A 11 -16.65 -8.94 -5.79
CA TYR A 11 -16.25 -7.60 -6.19
C TYR A 11 -15.39 -6.97 -5.10
N TYR A 12 -14.56 -6.00 -5.47
CA TYR A 12 -13.67 -5.29 -4.57
C TYR A 12 -13.84 -3.78 -4.73
N THR A 13 -13.50 -3.05 -3.68
CA THR A 13 -13.23 -1.62 -3.70
C THR A 13 -11.82 -1.37 -3.18
N VAL A 14 -11.15 -0.32 -3.65
CA VAL A 14 -9.86 0.09 -3.08
C VAL A 14 -10.10 1.24 -2.11
N GLN A 15 -9.79 1.01 -0.84
CA GLN A 15 -9.85 2.03 0.21
C GLN A 15 -8.48 2.67 0.39
N LYS A 16 -8.45 4.00 0.55
CA LYS A 16 -7.24 4.76 0.88
C LYS A 16 -7.34 5.26 2.32
N LYS A 17 -6.39 4.89 3.16
CA LYS A 17 -6.22 5.37 4.53
C LYS A 17 -4.91 6.14 4.63
N ARG A 18 -4.93 7.37 5.15
CA ARG A 18 -3.72 8.16 5.41
C ARG A 18 -3.56 8.38 6.91
N TRP A 19 -2.42 7.99 7.43
CA TRP A 19 -1.91 8.37 8.75
C TRP A 19 -0.95 9.54 8.58
N ASP A 20 -1.33 10.67 9.17
CA ASP A 20 -0.47 11.84 9.26
C ASP A 20 0.05 11.93 10.70
N TYR A 21 1.35 11.66 10.88
CA TYR A 21 1.98 11.68 12.20
C TYR A 21 2.38 13.11 12.62
N SER A 22 2.29 14.09 11.70
CA SER A 22 2.61 15.49 11.99
C SER A 22 1.45 16.25 12.66
N ILE A 23 0.24 15.66 12.66
CA ILE A 23 -0.96 16.27 13.23
C ILE A 23 -1.33 15.55 14.52
N ALA A 24 -1.07 16.17 15.67
CA ALA A 24 -1.62 15.73 16.95
C ALA A 24 -3.11 16.10 17.05
N PRO A 25 -4.02 15.21 17.51
CA PRO A 25 -3.91 13.75 17.62
C PRO A 25 -4.12 13.08 16.26
N ILE A 26 -3.41 11.97 16.01
CA ILE A 26 -3.38 11.16 14.77
C ILE A 26 -4.71 11.24 14.01
N ALA A 27 -4.76 12.12 13.00
CA ALA A 27 -5.96 12.30 12.19
C ALA A 27 -5.96 11.26 11.06
N ILE A 28 -6.68 10.15 11.27
CA ILE A 28 -6.89 9.17 10.19
C ILE A 28 -7.88 9.78 9.20
N THR A 29 -7.38 10.24 8.06
CA THR A 29 -8.26 10.62 6.95
C THR A 29 -8.52 9.39 6.10
N ILE A 30 -9.72 8.83 6.22
CA ILE A 30 -10.22 7.80 5.30
C ILE A 30 -10.88 8.55 4.15
N THR A 31 -10.23 8.61 3.00
CA THR A 31 -10.85 9.15 1.79
C THR A 31 -11.34 7.99 0.95
N THR A 32 -12.62 7.67 1.06
CA THR A 32 -13.31 6.89 0.03
C THR A 32 -13.64 7.85 -1.11
N SER A 33 -12.90 7.84 -2.22
CA SER A 33 -13.26 8.64 -3.40
C SER A 33 -14.61 8.15 -3.95
N PRO A 34 -15.67 8.97 -3.98
CA PRO A 34 -16.90 8.62 -4.67
C PRO A 34 -16.77 8.93 -6.18
N PRO A 35 -17.33 8.09 -7.06
CA PRO A 35 -17.96 6.80 -6.76
C PRO A 35 -16.89 5.73 -6.45
N ALA A 36 -17.15 4.90 -5.44
CA ALA A 36 -16.31 3.74 -5.15
C ALA A 36 -16.18 2.89 -6.42
N ILE A 37 -14.97 2.79 -6.96
CA ILE A 37 -14.73 1.99 -8.18
C ILE A 37 -14.91 0.52 -7.77
N VAL A 38 -16.00 -0.08 -8.23
CA VAL A 38 -16.31 -1.50 -8.05
C VAL A 38 -15.51 -2.30 -9.08
N ILE A 39 -14.64 -3.17 -8.60
CA ILE A 39 -13.69 -3.94 -9.42
C ILE A 39 -14.06 -5.42 -9.33
N SER A 40 -14.14 -6.10 -10.46
CA SER A 40 -14.36 -7.56 -10.46
C SER A 40 -13.15 -8.30 -9.87
N GLY A 41 -13.38 -9.35 -9.08
CA GLY A 41 -12.31 -10.08 -8.39
C GLY A 41 -11.20 -10.60 -9.31
N HIS A 42 -11.52 -11.01 -10.53
CA HIS A 42 -10.49 -11.45 -11.49
C HIS A 42 -9.55 -10.33 -11.97
N LEU A 43 -9.92 -9.05 -11.78
CA LEU A 43 -9.13 -7.87 -12.19
C LEU A 43 -8.41 -7.19 -11.01
N ILE A 44 -8.69 -7.58 -9.77
CA ILE A 44 -8.17 -6.84 -8.60
C ILE A 44 -6.65 -6.88 -8.52
N HIS A 45 -6.03 -8.05 -8.73
CA HIS A 45 -4.58 -8.18 -8.70
C HIS A 45 -3.90 -7.40 -9.84
N GLU A 46 -4.51 -7.35 -11.03
CA GLU A 46 -3.98 -6.54 -12.13
C GLU A 46 -4.03 -5.05 -11.78
N LEU A 47 -5.14 -4.60 -11.22
CA LEU A 47 -5.29 -3.21 -10.79
C LEU A 47 -4.31 -2.85 -9.67
N MET A 48 -4.18 -3.69 -8.65
CA MET A 48 -3.21 -3.49 -7.56
C MET A 48 -1.77 -3.50 -8.08
N ASN A 49 -1.43 -4.37 -9.05
CA ASN A 49 -0.13 -4.35 -9.72
C ASN A 49 0.15 -3.03 -10.45
N ARG A 50 -0.83 -2.50 -11.20
CA ARG A 50 -0.70 -1.22 -11.90
C ARG A 50 -0.56 -0.06 -10.92
N LEU A 51 -1.34 -0.07 -9.84
CA LEU A 51 -1.27 0.92 -8.77
C LEU A 51 0.11 0.89 -8.09
N PHE A 52 0.62 -0.29 -7.74
CA PHE A 52 1.94 -0.47 -7.13
C PHE A 52 3.05 0.14 -8.00
N LYS A 53 3.13 -0.23 -9.29
CA LYS A 53 4.13 0.30 -10.21
C LYS A 53 4.06 1.82 -10.40
N LYS A 54 2.84 2.37 -10.34
CA LYS A 54 2.64 3.82 -10.41
C LYS A 54 3.19 4.49 -9.16
N LEU A 55 2.85 3.97 -7.98
CA LEU A 55 3.29 4.50 -6.69
C LEU A 55 4.81 4.41 -6.52
N GLU A 56 5.45 3.30 -6.94
CA GLU A 56 6.92 3.16 -6.93
C GLU A 56 7.61 4.25 -7.75
N ARG A 57 7.04 4.60 -8.91
CA ARG A 57 7.59 5.65 -9.77
C ARG A 57 7.44 7.04 -9.17
N GLU A 58 6.32 7.30 -8.50
CA GLU A 58 6.01 8.58 -7.88
C GLU A 58 6.74 8.79 -6.55
N ASN A 59 7.10 7.71 -5.87
CA ASN A 59 7.74 7.72 -4.55
C ASN A 59 9.04 6.91 -4.58
N PRO A 60 10.05 7.34 -5.35
CA PRO A 60 11.32 6.65 -5.33
C PRO A 60 11.99 6.76 -3.95
N PRO A 61 12.74 5.72 -3.55
CA PRO A 61 13.61 5.76 -2.37
C PRO A 61 14.65 6.88 -2.52
N ASP A 62 15.21 7.34 -1.40
CA ASP A 62 16.31 8.30 -1.47
C ASP A 62 17.62 7.57 -1.84
N VAL A 63 18.47 8.27 -2.59
CA VAL A 63 19.76 7.73 -3.01
C VAL A 63 20.75 7.97 -1.89
N CYS A 64 21.31 6.91 -1.33
CA CYS A 64 22.43 6.98 -0.41
C CYS A 64 23.73 7.30 -1.19
N PRO A 65 24.50 8.34 -0.80
CA PRO A 65 25.76 8.69 -1.47
C PRO A 65 26.83 7.61 -1.32
N LEU A 66 26.74 6.75 -0.30
CA LEU A 66 27.64 5.61 -0.06
C LEU A 66 27.23 4.35 -0.83
N GLY A 67 26.24 4.45 -1.72
CA GLY A 67 25.83 3.38 -2.63
C GLY A 67 24.96 2.29 -2.00
N VAL A 68 24.42 2.51 -0.80
CA VAL A 68 23.44 1.57 -0.19
C VAL A 68 22.12 1.71 -0.92
N GLY A 69 21.68 0.64 -1.59
CA GLY A 69 20.41 0.59 -2.30
C GLY A 69 19.29 -0.04 -1.48
N CYS A 70 18.05 0.05 -1.97
CA CYS A 70 16.89 -0.57 -1.33
C CYS A 70 17.03 -2.07 -1.10
N GLU A 71 17.62 -2.80 -2.05
CA GLU A 71 17.75 -4.25 -1.93
C GLU A 71 18.66 -4.64 -0.77
N GLU A 72 19.75 -3.88 -0.57
CA GLU A 72 20.68 -4.08 0.55
C GLU A 72 20.00 -3.72 1.87
N HIS A 73 19.36 -2.54 1.94
CA HIS A 73 18.61 -2.12 3.12
C HIS A 73 17.47 -3.09 3.48
N SER A 74 16.80 -3.68 2.49
CA SER A 74 15.72 -4.64 2.72
C SER A 74 16.21 -5.97 3.30
N ARG A 75 17.47 -6.34 3.04
CA ARG A 75 18.10 -7.55 3.60
C ARG A 75 18.71 -7.28 4.96
N ASP A 76 19.27 -6.08 5.14
CA ASP A 76 19.97 -5.65 6.34
C ASP A 76 19.68 -4.16 6.57
N PRO A 77 18.65 -3.82 7.36
CA PRO A 77 18.27 -2.43 7.62
C PRO A 77 19.40 -1.61 8.26
N ASP A 78 20.28 -2.26 9.02
CA ASP A 78 21.39 -1.61 9.71
C ASP A 78 22.59 -1.37 8.79
N ALA A 79 22.64 -1.98 7.60
CA ALA A 79 23.74 -1.78 6.65
C ALA A 79 23.90 -0.31 6.25
N HIS A 80 22.79 0.42 6.13
CA HIS A 80 22.83 1.85 5.84
C HIS A 80 23.50 2.64 6.97
N ILE A 81 23.08 2.41 8.21
CA ILE A 81 23.66 3.05 9.40
C ILE A 81 25.15 2.75 9.44
N ARG A 82 25.53 1.46 9.48
CA ARG A 82 26.93 1.01 9.61
C ARG A 82 27.87 1.64 8.58
N ARG A 83 27.46 1.75 7.30
CA ARG A 83 28.30 2.41 6.28
C ARG A 83 28.54 3.89 6.55
N HIS A 84 27.54 4.61 7.04
CA HIS A 84 27.73 6.01 7.45
C HIS A 84 28.58 6.13 8.72
N GLU A 85 28.54 5.13 9.60
CA GLU A 85 29.40 5.09 10.80
C GLU A 85 30.87 4.94 10.43
N GLU A 86 31.16 4.04 9.48
CA GLU A 86 32.52 3.71 9.01
C GLU A 86 33.23 4.85 8.27
N THR A 87 32.48 5.77 7.65
CA THR A 87 33.05 6.86 6.84
C THR A 87 33.23 8.19 7.59
N GLU A 88 32.92 8.23 8.89
CA GLU A 88 32.86 9.45 9.72
C GLU A 88 31.88 10.54 9.17
N GLU A 89 31.09 10.24 8.13
CA GLU A 89 30.08 11.12 7.55
C GLU A 89 28.71 10.97 8.24
N TRP A 90 28.69 10.84 9.57
CA TRP A 90 27.48 10.65 10.37
C TRP A 90 26.40 11.71 10.15
N ARG A 91 26.79 12.92 9.73
CA ARG A 91 25.84 14.01 9.41
C ARG A 91 25.04 13.76 8.13
N SER A 92 25.54 12.95 7.19
CA SER A 92 24.84 12.63 5.94
C SER A 92 23.83 11.48 6.10
N TYR A 93 23.97 10.65 7.14
CA TYR A 93 23.02 9.57 7.44
C TYR A 93 21.56 10.06 7.56
N PHE A 94 21.33 11.20 8.25
CA PHE A 94 19.99 11.77 8.40
C PHE A 94 19.42 12.37 7.11
N THR A 95 20.23 12.45 6.04
CA THR A 95 19.84 13.11 4.78
C THR A 95 19.49 12.13 3.66
N CYS A 96 19.69 10.84 3.87
CA CYS A 96 19.28 9.79 2.95
C CYS A 96 18.58 8.65 3.69
N ASP A 97 17.56 8.08 3.06
CA ASP A 97 16.92 6.85 3.51
C ASP A 97 16.67 5.95 2.29
N PRO A 98 17.50 4.92 2.08
CA PRO A 98 17.33 3.99 0.97
C PRO A 98 16.23 2.96 1.24
N SER A 99 15.43 3.08 2.32
CA SER A 99 14.28 2.21 2.56
C SER A 99 13.29 2.24 1.38
N PRO A 100 12.69 1.10 1.01
CA PRO A 100 11.63 1.09 0.02
C PRO A 100 10.42 1.87 0.54
N ARG A 101 10.08 2.97 -0.15
CA ARG A 101 8.93 3.81 0.20
C ARG A 101 7.58 3.18 -0.12
N VAL A 102 7.56 2.21 -1.03
CA VAL A 102 6.34 1.54 -1.46
C VAL A 102 6.53 0.05 -1.25
N VAL A 103 5.70 -0.53 -0.39
CA VAL A 103 5.73 -1.95 -0.06
C VAL A 103 4.36 -2.55 -0.31
N ARG A 104 4.33 -3.81 -0.73
CA ARG A 104 3.10 -4.56 -0.98
C ARG A 104 3.02 -5.79 -0.10
N SER A 105 1.83 -6.10 0.38
CA SER A 105 1.54 -7.33 1.12
C SER A 105 1.77 -8.59 0.26
N ALA A 106 1.95 -9.74 0.93
CA ALA A 106 2.19 -11.02 0.28
C ALA A 106 1.00 -11.47 -0.60
N ASP A 107 -0.22 -11.14 -0.20
CA ASP A 107 -1.45 -11.42 -0.97
C ASP A 107 -1.67 -10.42 -2.12
N GLY A 108 -0.89 -9.34 -2.19
CA GLY A 108 -1.00 -8.31 -3.20
C GLY A 108 -2.24 -7.42 -3.10
N LEU A 109 -3.00 -7.49 -1.99
CA LEU A 109 -4.23 -6.74 -1.78
C LEU A 109 -4.04 -5.49 -0.91
N GLU A 110 -2.84 -5.26 -0.40
CA GLU A 110 -2.49 -4.05 0.35
C GLU A 110 -1.18 -3.45 -0.16
N ILE A 111 -1.16 -2.12 -0.32
CA ILE A 111 0.03 -1.34 -0.67
C ILE A 111 0.21 -0.25 0.37
N THR A 112 1.38 -0.21 0.99
CA THR A 112 1.79 0.80 1.96
C THR A 112 2.78 1.75 1.29
N VAL A 113 2.52 3.05 1.41
CA VAL A 113 3.39 4.12 0.92
C VAL A 113 3.81 4.98 2.09
N SER A 114 5.12 5.09 2.33
CA SER A 114 5.72 6.00 3.31
C SER A 114 6.33 7.18 2.58
N ASP A 115 5.92 8.40 2.93
CA ASP A 115 6.58 9.60 2.40
C ASP A 115 7.87 9.93 3.16
N LYS A 116 8.55 11.01 2.76
CA LYS A 116 9.81 11.45 3.38
C LYS A 116 9.67 11.94 4.83
N TYR A 117 8.43 12.14 5.29
CA TYR A 117 8.09 12.71 6.58
C TYR A 117 7.39 11.67 7.48
N ASP A 118 7.59 10.38 7.19
CA ASP A 118 6.97 9.25 7.86
C ASP A 118 5.44 9.22 7.82
N ASN A 119 4.80 9.98 6.92
CA ASN A 119 3.36 9.82 6.72
C ASN A 119 3.10 8.55 5.94
N VAL A 120 2.18 7.74 6.45
CA VAL A 120 1.88 6.44 5.88
C VAL A 120 0.52 6.49 5.20
N THR A 121 0.49 6.15 3.92
CA THR A 121 -0.75 5.95 3.16
C THR A 121 -0.89 4.48 2.81
N VAL A 122 -1.99 3.86 3.18
CA VAL A 122 -2.30 2.46 2.87
C VAL A 122 -3.46 2.40 1.87
N TYR A 123 -3.27 1.61 0.83
CA TYR A 123 -4.29 1.25 -0.15
C TYR A 123 -4.67 -0.22 0.04
N THR A 124 -5.90 -0.48 0.45
CA THR A 124 -6.38 -1.85 0.71
C THR A 124 -7.53 -2.20 -0.23
N ALA A 125 -7.41 -3.33 -0.94
CA ALA A 125 -8.49 -3.92 -1.71
C ALA A 125 -9.43 -4.69 -0.76
N VAL A 126 -10.65 -4.17 -0.58
CA VAL A 126 -11.65 -4.72 0.34
C VAL A 126 -12.75 -5.40 -0.47
N PRO A 127 -13.07 -6.68 -0.21
CA PRO A 127 -14.18 -7.35 -0.87
C PRO A 127 -15.51 -6.72 -0.48
N LEU A 128 -16.39 -6.55 -1.46
CA LEU A 128 -17.74 -6.08 -1.30
C LEU A 128 -18.67 -7.27 -1.13
N LYS A 129 -19.49 -7.24 -0.08
CA LYS A 129 -20.63 -8.13 0.05
C LYS A 129 -21.80 -7.49 -0.68
N ILE A 130 -22.11 -7.98 -1.88
CA ILE A 130 -23.35 -7.60 -2.56
C ILE A 130 -24.48 -8.34 -1.84
N VAL A 131 -25.31 -7.59 -1.12
CA VAL A 131 -26.57 -8.10 -0.59
C VAL A 131 -27.59 -7.96 -1.71
N SER A 132 -28.14 -9.08 -2.18
CA SER A 132 -29.24 -9.08 -3.13
C SER A 132 -30.50 -8.70 -2.35
N ASP A 133 -31.00 -7.47 -2.49
CA ASP A 133 -32.27 -7.03 -1.89
C ASP A 133 -33.48 -7.63 -2.65
N ILE A 134 -33.61 -8.96 -2.64
CA ILE A 134 -34.79 -9.67 -3.20
C ILE A 134 -35.57 -10.43 -2.11
N ASP A 135 -35.07 -10.55 -0.87
CA ASP A 135 -35.76 -11.30 0.20
C ASP A 135 -36.56 -10.43 1.19
N SER A 136 -36.88 -9.16 0.89
CA SER A 136 -37.64 -8.33 1.85
C SER A 136 -38.58 -7.31 1.19
N ILE A 137 -39.33 -7.72 0.17
CA ILE A 137 -40.54 -6.98 -0.21
C ILE A 137 -41.73 -7.93 -0.07
N GLU A 138 -42.08 -8.25 1.17
CA GLU A 138 -43.47 -8.59 1.50
C GLU A 138 -44.24 -7.27 1.49
N PHE A 139 -45.05 -7.06 0.44
CA PHE A 139 -46.09 -6.05 0.45
C PHE A 139 -47.23 -6.57 1.35
N ASP A 140 -47.43 -5.95 2.51
CA ASP A 140 -48.73 -5.93 3.18
C ASP A 140 -49.62 -4.83 2.56
#